data_AF-A0A838HDQ7-F1
#
_entry.id   AF-A0A838HDQ7-F1
#
_cell.length_a   1.000
_cell.length_b   1.000
_cell.length_c   1.000
_cell.angle_alpha   90.00
_cell.angle_beta   90.00
_cell.angle_gamma   90.00
#
_symmetry.space_group_name_H-M   'P 1'
#
loop_
_entity.id
_entity.type
_entity.pdbx_description
1 polymer ?
#
loop_
_entity_poly.entity_id
_entity_poly.type
_entity_poly.pdbx_seq_one_letter_code
_entity_poly.pdbx_strand_id
1 'polypeptide(L)'
;MPSVSETVRSTAPSVTGTAIPAVSPGRRGQTALDSSLPTSVTGPLVAHVRRLRVHRFSMVAVTWTPQSGQPDVSVRVRTRYDGSWSGWAELAVDGDGPAPAEDSEVRSGTAPLWVKHATGVEVAVYADRSSLGKLEVDTIDPGSQPSAGSRLGSSLPDRTARSGGSRAGTFPEMPRIVTRRQWGADESLGDTCWSPRYGSTFKAVVVHHTAGSNDYSRSEGPAVVRGIYAYHTLSRGWCDIGYNFLIDRFGTVYQGRAGGNRLPVRGAHAGDYNVNTTGVSVMGNFDTTRPTRPTKHALVNIIAWRLGTAYHGAYGKVFLYDAKFRRISGHRDVMETACPGRYVYAWLPTLRQRVDNRLGGYESRIERAWRADGGAHGRLGPVRVGERGENRGRHTAFGGGRMYASKEGRYTLYHGPVLHRYTVAGETSGMLGYPASNVRRSARDGLSARFAGGRVYFSRATGSRILRSGAVLERYLGTGGAAGRLGFPVTPVYDTTGGSRAGFQSGYIEYNRATHKTTVTRR
;
A
#
# COMPACT_ATOMS: atom_id res chain seq x y z
N MET A 1 -24.83 -8.79 -41.91
CA MET A 1 -24.94 -9.13 -40.47
C MET A 1 -24.17 -8.09 -39.68
N PRO A 2 -24.82 -7.18 -38.93
CA PRO A 2 -24.07 -6.26 -38.10
C PRO A 2 -23.59 -7.00 -36.84
N SER A 3 -22.28 -6.95 -36.58
CA SER A 3 -21.67 -7.48 -35.36
C SER A 3 -22.11 -6.65 -34.16
N VAL A 4 -22.98 -7.22 -33.32
CA VAL A 4 -23.31 -6.65 -32.02
C VAL A 4 -22.06 -6.77 -31.15
N SER A 5 -21.36 -5.65 -30.94
CA SER A 5 -20.35 -5.54 -29.90
C SER A 5 -21.09 -5.60 -28.56
N GLU A 6 -21.16 -6.79 -27.96
CA GLU A 6 -21.67 -6.99 -26.60
C GLU A 6 -20.83 -6.13 -25.65
N THR A 7 -21.39 -5.01 -25.22
CA THR A 7 -20.84 -4.22 -24.12
C THR A 7 -21.03 -5.01 -22.83
N VAL A 8 -20.03 -5.83 -22.49
CA VAL A 8 -19.98 -6.53 -21.19
C VAL A 8 -20.05 -5.49 -20.08
N ARG A 9 -21.21 -5.37 -19.44
CA ARG A 9 -21.40 -4.49 -18.27
C ARG A 9 -20.58 -5.02 -17.11
N SER A 10 -19.93 -4.12 -16.38
CA SER A 10 -19.27 -4.48 -15.12
C SER A 10 -20.28 -5.05 -14.12
N THR A 11 -19.91 -6.11 -13.43
CA THR A 11 -20.68 -6.67 -12.30
C THR A 11 -19.90 -6.47 -11.01
N ALA A 12 -20.60 -6.04 -9.96
CA ALA A 12 -20.00 -5.88 -8.63
C ALA A 12 -19.63 -7.25 -8.03
N PRO A 13 -18.57 -7.34 -7.22
CA PRO A 13 -18.29 -8.54 -6.44
C PRO A 13 -19.43 -8.83 -5.46
N SER A 14 -19.65 -10.12 -5.16
CA SER A 14 -20.67 -10.54 -4.20
C SER A 14 -20.23 -11.75 -3.39
N VAL A 15 -20.78 -11.87 -2.17
CA VAL A 15 -20.57 -13.00 -1.25
C VAL A 15 -21.93 -13.58 -0.89
N THR A 16 -22.02 -14.90 -0.92
CA THR A 16 -23.16 -15.65 -0.36
C THR A 16 -22.64 -16.55 0.75
N GLY A 17 -22.98 -16.22 2.01
CA GLY A 17 -22.69 -17.03 3.17
C GLY A 17 -23.79 -18.08 3.39
N THR A 18 -23.41 -19.34 3.54
CA THR A 18 -24.33 -20.43 3.87
C THR A 18 -23.92 -21.08 5.18
N ALA A 19 -24.86 -21.22 6.12
CA ALA A 19 -24.60 -21.86 7.42
C ALA A 19 -24.13 -23.31 7.24
N ILE A 20 -23.07 -23.69 7.98
CA ILE A 20 -22.57 -25.06 8.03
C ILE A 20 -23.24 -25.76 9.22
N PRO A 21 -24.14 -26.74 9.01
CA PRO A 21 -24.87 -27.38 10.10
C PRO A 21 -23.93 -28.25 10.95
N ALA A 22 -24.18 -28.27 12.25
CA ALA A 22 -23.46 -29.12 13.18
C ALA A 22 -23.78 -30.60 12.93
N VAL A 23 -22.78 -31.46 13.12
CA VAL A 23 -22.97 -32.92 13.08
C VAL A 23 -23.37 -33.40 14.48
N SER A 24 -24.50 -34.10 14.62
CA SER A 24 -24.97 -34.60 15.93
C SER A 24 -24.13 -35.78 16.42
N PRO A 25 -23.61 -35.76 17.66
CA PRO A 25 -22.99 -36.94 18.27
C PRO A 25 -24.08 -37.98 18.57
N GLY A 26 -24.06 -39.15 17.91
CA GLY A 26 -24.83 -40.30 18.40
C GLY A 26 -25.64 -41.14 17.41
N ARG A 27 -25.74 -40.82 16.11
CA ARG A 27 -26.32 -41.78 15.15
C ARG A 27 -25.28 -42.79 14.67
N ARG A 28 -25.30 -44.01 15.24
CA ARG A 28 -24.55 -45.21 14.83
C ARG A 28 -24.69 -45.63 13.34
N GLY A 29 -25.42 -44.86 12.52
CA GLY A 29 -25.52 -45.03 11.06
C GLY A 29 -24.80 -43.96 10.22
N GLN A 30 -24.11 -43.00 10.84
CA GLN A 30 -23.32 -41.97 10.13
C GLN A 30 -21.81 -42.24 10.14
N THR A 31 -21.35 -43.36 10.70
CA THR A 31 -19.98 -43.90 10.51
C THR A 31 -19.74 -44.46 9.11
N ALA A 32 -20.77 -44.54 8.26
CA ALA A 32 -20.59 -44.40 6.82
C ALA A 32 -20.36 -42.92 6.46
N LEU A 33 -19.40 -42.29 7.15
CA LEU A 33 -18.73 -41.10 6.65
C LEU A 33 -18.28 -41.49 5.24
N ASP A 34 -18.75 -40.75 4.23
CA ASP A 34 -18.39 -40.95 2.82
C ASP A 34 -16.92 -41.38 2.79
N SER A 35 -16.60 -42.60 2.33
CA SER A 35 -15.22 -43.15 2.37
C SER A 35 -14.18 -42.24 1.69
N SER A 36 -14.65 -41.18 1.04
CA SER A 36 -13.88 -40.06 0.51
C SER A 36 -13.53 -38.93 1.50
N LEU A 37 -13.99 -38.94 2.76
CA LEU A 37 -13.66 -37.90 3.75
C LEU A 37 -12.21 -38.05 4.24
N PRO A 38 -11.42 -36.95 4.34
CA PRO A 38 -10.02 -37.03 4.74
C PRO A 38 -9.87 -37.51 6.19
N THR A 39 -8.99 -38.50 6.42
CA THR A 39 -8.71 -39.07 7.75
C THR A 39 -7.49 -38.47 8.44
N SER A 40 -6.65 -37.69 7.73
CA SER A 40 -5.47 -37.01 8.27
C SER A 40 -5.79 -35.56 8.65
N VAL A 41 -6.58 -35.38 9.72
CA VAL A 41 -6.96 -34.07 10.28
C VAL A 41 -6.97 -34.14 11.80
N THR A 42 -6.67 -33.04 12.47
CA THR A 42 -6.78 -32.92 13.93
C THR A 42 -8.24 -32.70 14.32
N GLY A 43 -8.70 -33.43 15.36
CA GLY A 43 -10.02 -33.25 15.96
C GLY A 43 -11.18 -34.01 15.29
N PRO A 44 -12.34 -34.09 15.97
CA PRO A 44 -13.53 -34.74 15.44
C PRO A 44 -14.22 -33.89 14.35
N LEU A 45 -14.95 -34.53 13.44
CA LEU A 45 -15.84 -33.83 12.51
C LEU A 45 -17.00 -33.20 13.29
N VAL A 46 -17.13 -31.87 13.24
CA VAL A 46 -18.12 -31.12 14.02
C VAL A 46 -19.17 -30.41 13.17
N ALA A 47 -18.89 -30.15 11.90
CA ALA A 47 -19.82 -29.50 10.97
C ALA A 47 -19.58 -29.95 9.52
N HIS A 48 -20.66 -30.12 8.75
CA HIS A 48 -20.57 -30.61 7.37
C HIS A 48 -21.68 -30.03 6.48
N VAL A 49 -21.30 -29.37 5.39
CA VAL A 49 -22.21 -29.07 4.27
C VAL A 49 -21.98 -30.11 3.20
N ARG A 50 -23.03 -30.88 2.88
CA ARG A 50 -22.95 -31.98 1.90
C ARG A 50 -23.43 -31.56 0.52
N ARG A 51 -22.52 -31.57 -0.46
CA ARG A 51 -22.78 -31.43 -1.90
C ARG A 51 -23.80 -30.33 -2.26
N LEU A 52 -23.67 -29.16 -1.62
CA LEU A 52 -24.55 -28.03 -1.84
C LEU A 52 -24.37 -27.52 -3.27
N ARG A 53 -25.48 -27.38 -4.01
CA ARG A 53 -25.50 -26.68 -5.30
C ARG A 53 -25.80 -25.21 -5.06
N VAL A 54 -25.06 -24.35 -5.76
CA VAL A 54 -25.15 -22.90 -5.62
C VAL A 54 -25.04 -22.24 -6.99
N HIS A 55 -25.32 -20.94 -7.06
CA HIS A 55 -24.94 -20.13 -8.22
C HIS A 55 -23.43 -20.18 -8.46
N ARG A 56 -23.01 -19.91 -9.69
CA ARG A 56 -21.59 -19.95 -10.08
C ARG A 56 -20.78 -19.01 -9.19
N PHE A 57 -19.65 -19.50 -8.69
CA PHE A 57 -18.71 -18.73 -7.88
C PHE A 57 -17.26 -19.04 -8.29
N SER A 58 -16.34 -18.14 -7.95
CA SER A 58 -14.92 -18.28 -8.32
C SER A 58 -13.98 -18.43 -7.13
N MET A 59 -14.47 -18.19 -5.92
CA MET A 59 -13.67 -18.31 -4.71
C MET A 59 -14.51 -18.81 -3.53
N VAL A 60 -13.91 -19.61 -2.66
CA VAL A 60 -14.56 -20.17 -1.47
C VAL A 60 -13.70 -19.99 -0.22
N ALA A 61 -14.34 -19.70 0.89
CA ALA A 61 -13.73 -19.66 2.21
C ALA A 61 -14.70 -20.16 3.28
N VAL A 62 -14.20 -20.40 4.48
CA VAL A 62 -15.02 -20.69 5.65
C VAL A 62 -14.74 -19.65 6.73
N THR A 63 -15.79 -19.13 7.35
CA THR A 63 -15.70 -18.13 8.42
C THR A 63 -16.45 -18.57 9.65
N TRP A 64 -16.00 -18.08 10.81
CA TRP A 64 -16.69 -18.26 12.07
C TRP A 64 -16.60 -17.03 12.98
N THR A 65 -17.60 -16.86 13.84
CA THR A 65 -17.48 -15.92 14.97
C THR A 65 -16.44 -16.47 15.96
N PRO A 66 -15.40 -15.69 16.31
CA PRO A 66 -14.41 -16.11 17.29
C PRO A 66 -15.05 -16.31 18.67
N GLN A 67 -14.63 -17.37 19.37
CA GLN A 67 -14.86 -17.56 20.80
C GLN A 67 -13.50 -17.42 21.52
N SER A 68 -13.45 -17.47 22.86
CA SER A 68 -12.20 -17.22 23.60
C SER A 68 -11.07 -18.18 23.18
N GLY A 69 -9.94 -17.64 22.73
CA GLY A 69 -8.80 -18.41 22.21
C GLY A 69 -8.81 -18.57 20.68
N GLN A 70 -7.67 -18.96 20.08
CA GLN A 70 -7.66 -19.41 18.69
C GLN A 70 -7.97 -20.91 18.65
N PRO A 71 -9.06 -21.33 17.99
CA PRO A 71 -9.42 -22.74 17.93
C PRO A 71 -8.47 -23.51 17.00
N ASP A 72 -8.10 -24.74 17.38
CA ASP A 72 -7.48 -25.69 16.45
C ASP A 72 -8.56 -26.19 15.48
N VAL A 73 -8.55 -25.65 14.26
CA VAL A 73 -9.57 -25.91 13.25
C VAL A 73 -8.90 -26.42 11.98
N SER A 74 -9.36 -27.57 11.51
CA SER A 74 -9.04 -28.09 10.19
C SER A 74 -10.27 -27.99 9.29
N VAL A 75 -10.13 -27.32 8.14
CA VAL A 75 -11.21 -27.15 7.16
C VAL A 75 -10.83 -27.85 5.86
N ARG A 76 -11.74 -28.71 5.38
CA ARG A 76 -11.64 -29.39 4.09
C ARG A 76 -12.74 -28.92 3.18
N VAL A 77 -12.40 -28.66 1.92
CA VAL A 77 -13.35 -28.27 0.87
C VAL A 77 -13.16 -29.09 -0.39
N ARG A 78 -14.25 -29.44 -1.07
CA ARG A 78 -14.23 -29.83 -2.49
C ARG A 78 -15.30 -29.05 -3.24
N THR A 79 -15.06 -28.79 -4.51
CA THR A 79 -15.98 -28.01 -5.34
C THR A 79 -16.43 -28.80 -6.55
N ARG A 80 -17.59 -28.42 -7.10
CA ARG A 80 -18.13 -29.02 -8.31
C ARG A 80 -17.91 -28.10 -9.49
N TYR A 81 -17.20 -28.58 -10.51
CA TYR A 81 -16.91 -27.88 -11.74
C TYR A 81 -17.22 -28.80 -12.93
N ASP A 82 -17.88 -28.27 -13.97
CA ASP A 82 -18.25 -29.00 -15.21
C ASP A 82 -18.83 -30.41 -14.94
N GLY A 83 -19.79 -30.50 -14.03
CA GLY A 83 -20.46 -31.75 -13.74
C GLY A 83 -19.84 -32.58 -12.61
N SER A 84 -18.55 -32.39 -12.33
CA SER A 84 -17.71 -33.30 -11.53
C SER A 84 -17.21 -32.67 -10.24
N TRP A 85 -17.02 -33.49 -9.19
CA TRP A 85 -16.45 -33.04 -7.92
C TRP A 85 -14.93 -33.16 -7.94
N SER A 86 -14.24 -32.15 -7.42
CA SER A 86 -12.81 -32.21 -7.17
C SER A 86 -12.48 -33.20 -6.05
N GLY A 87 -11.18 -33.53 -5.90
CA GLY A 87 -10.66 -34.04 -4.64
C GLY A 87 -10.79 -33.00 -3.52
N TRP A 88 -10.63 -33.46 -2.27
CA TRP A 88 -10.61 -32.59 -1.10
C TRP A 88 -9.32 -31.79 -1.02
N ALA A 89 -9.45 -30.50 -0.72
CA ALA A 89 -8.36 -29.58 -0.44
C ALA A 89 -8.46 -29.06 0.99
N GLU A 90 -7.31 -28.76 1.61
CA GLU A 90 -7.27 -27.99 2.86
C GLU A 90 -7.48 -26.51 2.60
N LEU A 91 -8.25 -25.87 3.46
CA LEU A 91 -8.23 -24.42 3.59
C LEU A 91 -7.40 -24.05 4.81
N ALA A 92 -6.30 -23.34 4.60
CA ALA A 92 -5.43 -22.89 5.68
C ALA A 92 -6.19 -21.88 6.56
N VAL A 93 -6.15 -22.05 7.88
CA VAL A 93 -6.69 -21.06 8.82
C VAL A 93 -5.85 -19.79 8.73
N ASP A 94 -6.53 -18.65 8.60
CA ASP A 94 -5.88 -17.36 8.46
C ASP A 94 -5.93 -16.58 9.78
N GLY A 95 -4.77 -16.49 10.43
CA GLY A 95 -4.56 -15.68 11.65
C GLY A 95 -4.40 -14.19 11.38
N ASP A 96 -4.47 -13.73 10.12
CA ASP A 96 -4.49 -12.31 9.81
C ASP A 96 -5.71 -11.62 10.44
N GLY A 97 -5.58 -10.32 10.69
CA GLY A 97 -6.64 -9.52 11.27
C GLY A 97 -6.27 -8.04 11.31
N PRO A 98 -7.28 -7.14 11.30
CA PRO A 98 -7.06 -5.76 11.67
C PRO A 98 -6.60 -5.73 13.14
N ALA A 99 -5.87 -4.68 13.52
CA ALA A 99 -5.58 -4.51 14.93
C ALA A 99 -6.85 -4.09 15.70
N PRO A 100 -6.96 -4.38 17.00
CA PRO A 100 -8.22 -4.35 17.78
C PRO A 100 -9.03 -3.04 17.72
N ALA A 101 -8.39 -1.93 17.35
CA ALA A 101 -9.01 -0.60 17.24
C ALA A 101 -9.70 -0.31 15.88
N GLU A 102 -10.02 -1.32 15.06
CA GLU A 102 -10.85 -1.17 13.85
C GLU A 102 -12.23 -1.77 14.16
N ASP A 103 -13.21 -0.88 14.41
CA ASP A 103 -14.53 -1.15 15.03
C ASP A 103 -15.51 -1.97 14.18
N SER A 104 -15.19 -3.21 13.84
CA SER A 104 -16.15 -4.12 13.17
C SER A 104 -16.29 -5.46 13.89
N GLU A 105 -17.44 -6.12 13.71
CA GLU A 105 -17.62 -7.52 14.06
C GLU A 105 -16.72 -8.40 13.17
N VAL A 106 -15.44 -8.49 13.54
CA VAL A 106 -14.44 -9.23 12.77
C VAL A 106 -14.68 -10.72 12.92
N ARG A 107 -14.83 -11.41 11.78
CA ARG A 107 -14.91 -12.87 11.75
C ARG A 107 -13.54 -13.50 11.56
N SER A 108 -13.34 -14.62 12.26
CA SER A 108 -12.23 -15.53 11.99
C SER A 108 -12.54 -16.34 10.74
N GLY A 109 -11.52 -16.88 10.07
CA GLY A 109 -11.75 -17.63 8.86
C GLY A 109 -10.50 -18.28 8.29
N THR A 110 -10.71 -18.99 7.19
CA THR A 110 -9.63 -19.55 6.38
C THR A 110 -9.14 -18.56 5.34
N ALA A 111 -7.94 -18.77 4.80
CA ALA A 111 -7.55 -18.15 3.54
C ALA A 111 -8.51 -18.59 2.41
N PRO A 112 -8.87 -17.68 1.49
CA PRO A 112 -9.83 -18.00 0.44
C PRO A 112 -9.16 -18.76 -0.72
N LEU A 113 -9.87 -19.76 -1.25
CA LEU A 113 -9.40 -20.62 -2.35
C LEU A 113 -10.05 -20.22 -3.67
N TRP A 114 -9.23 -19.89 -4.68
CA TRP A 114 -9.70 -19.73 -6.06
C TRP A 114 -10.09 -21.08 -6.67
N VAL A 115 -11.30 -21.17 -7.20
CA VAL A 115 -11.90 -22.41 -7.74
C VAL A 115 -12.47 -22.23 -9.15
N LYS A 116 -12.08 -21.13 -9.83
CA LYS A 116 -12.50 -20.78 -11.19
C LYS A 116 -14.00 -20.56 -11.32
N HIS A 117 -14.80 -21.58 -11.63
CA HIS A 117 -16.21 -21.43 -11.98
C HIS A 117 -17.05 -22.56 -11.39
N ALA A 118 -16.90 -22.78 -10.09
CA ALA A 118 -17.60 -23.84 -9.39
C ALA A 118 -19.11 -23.54 -9.30
N THR A 119 -19.91 -24.62 -9.27
CA THR A 119 -21.39 -24.60 -9.17
C THR A 119 -21.90 -25.39 -7.97
N GLY A 120 -20.98 -25.87 -7.14
CA GLY A 120 -21.29 -26.58 -5.92
C GLY A 120 -20.10 -26.63 -4.99
N VAL A 121 -20.40 -26.80 -3.70
CA VAL A 121 -19.41 -26.82 -2.62
C VAL A 121 -19.77 -27.90 -1.61
N GLU A 122 -18.74 -28.53 -1.07
CA GLU A 122 -18.83 -29.42 0.07
C GLU A 122 -17.73 -29.06 1.06
N VAL A 123 -18.10 -28.93 2.33
CA VAL A 123 -17.20 -28.46 3.39
C VAL A 123 -17.31 -29.37 4.59
N ALA A 124 -16.17 -29.84 5.10
CA ALA A 124 -16.06 -30.56 6.36
C ALA A 124 -15.15 -29.77 7.32
N VAL A 125 -15.63 -29.56 8.56
CA VAL A 125 -14.92 -28.83 9.61
C VAL A 125 -14.63 -29.75 10.78
N TYR A 126 -13.35 -29.80 11.17
CA TYR A 126 -12.85 -30.60 12.28
C TYR A 126 -12.26 -29.67 13.33
N ALA A 127 -12.75 -29.75 14.57
CA ALA A 127 -12.36 -28.88 15.67
C ALA A 127 -12.99 -29.37 16.98
N ASP A 128 -12.69 -28.68 18.08
CA ASP A 128 -13.60 -28.67 19.24
C ASP A 128 -14.81 -27.76 18.92
N ARG A 129 -16.04 -28.32 18.93
CA ARG A 129 -17.26 -27.55 18.60
C ARG A 129 -17.49 -26.38 19.56
N SER A 130 -17.06 -26.50 20.82
CA SER A 130 -17.22 -25.47 21.86
C SER A 130 -16.33 -24.24 21.64
N SER A 131 -15.41 -24.32 20.68
CA SER A 131 -14.49 -23.25 20.32
C SER A 131 -14.94 -22.44 19.08
N LEU A 132 -16.08 -22.81 18.48
CA LEU A 132 -16.59 -22.21 17.24
C LEU A 132 -17.95 -21.53 17.46
N GLY A 133 -18.07 -20.26 17.04
CA GLY A 133 -19.35 -19.58 16.97
C GLY A 133 -20.17 -19.93 15.71
N LYS A 134 -20.85 -18.94 15.14
CA LYS A 134 -21.62 -19.10 13.90
C LYS A 134 -20.67 -19.47 12.75
N LEU A 135 -20.85 -20.63 12.12
CA LEU A 135 -20.02 -21.15 11.03
C LEU A 135 -20.71 -20.99 9.67
N GLU A 136 -20.02 -20.41 8.70
CA GLU A 136 -20.52 -20.27 7.32
C GLU A 136 -19.46 -20.64 6.29
N VAL A 137 -19.92 -21.23 5.19
CA VAL A 137 -19.15 -21.32 3.94
C VAL A 137 -19.54 -20.13 3.07
N ASP A 138 -18.53 -19.37 2.66
CA ASP A 138 -18.68 -18.18 1.84
C ASP A 138 -18.30 -18.52 0.40
N THR A 139 -19.27 -18.46 -0.51
CA THR A 139 -19.04 -18.56 -1.96
C THR A 139 -19.03 -17.17 -2.56
N ILE A 140 -18.00 -16.88 -3.36
CA ILE A 140 -17.65 -15.50 -3.75
C ILE A 140 -17.58 -15.41 -5.27
N ASP A 141 -18.32 -14.45 -5.82
CA ASP A 141 -18.15 -13.98 -7.19
C ASP A 141 -17.28 -12.71 -7.16
N PRO A 142 -16.09 -12.71 -7.76
CA PRO A 142 -15.20 -11.54 -7.80
C PRO A 142 -15.72 -10.41 -8.70
N GLY A 143 -16.86 -10.60 -9.36
CA GLY A 143 -17.40 -9.67 -10.33
C GLY A 143 -16.55 -9.58 -11.60
N SER A 144 -17.08 -8.84 -12.55
CA SER A 144 -16.46 -8.60 -13.85
C SER A 144 -16.26 -7.11 -14.07
N GLN A 145 -15.19 -6.76 -14.75
CA GLN A 145 -14.98 -5.41 -15.23
C GLN A 145 -14.71 -5.51 -16.73
N PRO A 146 -15.27 -4.61 -17.55
CA PRO A 146 -14.90 -4.53 -18.94
C PRO A 146 -13.38 -4.45 -18.98
N SER A 147 -12.75 -5.36 -19.72
CA SER A 147 -11.31 -5.38 -19.84
C SER A 147 -10.86 -3.99 -20.28
N ALA A 148 -10.22 -3.23 -19.41
CA ALA A 148 -9.40 -2.10 -19.82
C ALA A 148 -8.31 -2.74 -20.70
N GLY A 149 -8.57 -2.76 -22.01
CA GLY A 149 -8.02 -3.73 -22.94
C GLY A 149 -6.53 -3.95 -22.73
N SER A 150 -6.15 -5.19 -22.49
CA SER A 150 -4.87 -5.82 -22.87
C SER A 150 -3.63 -4.90 -23.03
N ARG A 151 -3.39 -3.99 -22.08
CA ARG A 151 -2.09 -3.29 -21.90
C ARG A 151 -1.45 -3.61 -20.56
N LEU A 152 -1.97 -4.63 -19.86
CA LEU A 152 -1.37 -5.21 -18.67
C LEU A 152 -0.27 -6.24 -19.00
N GLY A 153 -0.05 -6.55 -20.28
CA GLY A 153 1.01 -7.42 -20.75
C GLY A 153 1.65 -6.93 -22.04
N SER A 154 2.66 -6.08 -21.94
CA SER A 154 3.76 -6.04 -22.92
C SER A 154 4.98 -5.35 -22.30
N SER A 155 6.10 -6.06 -22.38
CA SER A 155 7.46 -5.68 -21.98
C SER A 155 7.68 -5.28 -20.50
N LEU A 156 8.17 -6.24 -19.71
CA LEU A 156 9.39 -5.92 -18.96
C LEU A 156 10.42 -5.51 -20.02
N PRO A 157 11.04 -4.32 -19.98
CA PRO A 157 12.29 -4.17 -20.69
C PRO A 157 13.25 -5.15 -20.04
N ASP A 158 13.57 -6.22 -20.76
CA ASP A 158 14.77 -7.01 -20.50
C ASP A 158 15.95 -6.09 -20.77
N ARG A 159 16.30 -5.28 -19.78
CA ARG A 159 17.65 -4.74 -19.69
C ARG A 159 18.51 -5.93 -19.32
N THR A 160 18.97 -6.64 -20.36
CA THR A 160 20.14 -7.49 -20.31
C THR A 160 21.15 -6.84 -19.38
N ALA A 161 21.39 -7.50 -18.25
CA ALA A 161 22.47 -7.15 -17.36
C ALA A 161 23.76 -7.31 -18.18
N ARG A 162 24.30 -6.22 -18.71
CA ARG A 162 25.70 -6.20 -19.16
C ARG A 162 26.54 -6.49 -17.92
N SER A 163 27.10 -7.69 -17.87
CA SER A 163 28.24 -8.04 -17.06
C SER A 163 29.40 -7.11 -17.43
N GLY A 164 29.89 -6.33 -16.46
CA GLY A 164 31.05 -5.47 -16.64
C GLY A 164 31.03 -4.25 -15.73
N GLY A 165 31.85 -4.30 -14.68
CA GLY A 165 32.19 -3.16 -13.82
C GLY A 165 31.43 -3.14 -12.49
N SER A 166 32.18 -2.99 -11.38
CA SER A 166 31.65 -2.69 -10.05
C SER A 166 30.83 -1.40 -10.09
N ARG A 167 29.52 -1.53 -10.30
CA ARG A 167 28.60 -0.40 -10.31
C ARG A 167 28.14 -0.14 -8.89
N ALA A 168 28.40 1.06 -8.39
CA ALA A 168 27.65 1.63 -7.26
C ALA A 168 26.16 1.32 -7.42
N GLY A 169 25.47 0.97 -6.34
CA GLY A 169 24.06 0.59 -6.36
C GLY A 169 23.19 1.59 -7.15
N THR A 170 22.11 1.11 -7.74
CA THR A 170 21.12 1.98 -8.38
C THR A 170 20.02 2.27 -7.39
N PHE A 171 19.62 3.54 -7.26
CA PHE A 171 18.51 3.91 -6.39
C PHE A 171 17.28 3.04 -6.68
N PRO A 172 16.65 2.46 -5.65
CA PRO A 172 15.55 1.54 -5.88
C PRO A 172 14.27 2.34 -6.14
N GLU A 173 13.90 2.45 -7.41
CA GLU A 173 12.67 3.11 -7.84
C GLU A 173 11.43 2.24 -7.59
N MET A 174 10.27 2.88 -7.51
CA MET A 174 8.99 2.19 -7.37
C MET A 174 8.76 1.32 -8.61
N PRO A 175 8.57 0.00 -8.46
CA PRO A 175 8.26 -0.86 -9.60
C PRO A 175 6.88 -0.50 -10.18
N ARG A 176 6.59 -1.01 -11.38
CA ARG A 176 5.23 -0.93 -11.94
C ARG A 176 4.26 -1.66 -11.00
N ILE A 177 3.22 -0.96 -10.56
CA ILE A 177 2.17 -1.49 -9.69
C ILE A 177 0.83 -1.29 -10.41
N VAL A 178 0.06 -2.36 -10.53
CA VAL A 178 -1.32 -2.33 -11.00
C VAL A 178 -2.16 -1.65 -9.91
N THR A 179 -2.72 -0.49 -10.22
CA THR A 179 -3.50 0.30 -9.27
C THR A 179 -4.86 -0.33 -8.98
N ARG A 180 -5.50 0.07 -7.88
CA ARG A 180 -6.87 -0.33 -7.52
C ARG A 180 -7.86 -0.20 -8.67
N ARG A 181 -7.88 0.98 -9.31
CA ARG A 181 -8.67 1.22 -10.52
C ARG A 181 -8.33 0.26 -11.67
N GLN A 182 -7.06 -0.11 -11.84
CA GLN A 182 -6.64 -0.98 -12.96
C GLN A 182 -7.03 -2.45 -12.75
N TRP A 183 -7.03 -2.97 -11.52
CA TRP A 183 -7.51 -4.33 -11.25
C TRP A 183 -9.01 -4.40 -10.97
N GLY A 184 -9.68 -3.26 -10.90
CA GLY A 184 -11.14 -3.16 -10.79
C GLY A 184 -11.65 -3.21 -9.37
N ALA A 185 -10.95 -2.56 -8.43
CA ALA A 185 -11.42 -2.42 -7.05
C ALA A 185 -12.79 -1.74 -7.01
N ASP A 186 -13.74 -2.40 -6.34
CA ASP A 186 -14.98 -1.76 -5.94
C ASP A 186 -14.76 -1.05 -4.60
N GLU A 187 -14.45 0.23 -4.65
CA GLU A 187 -14.12 1.01 -3.46
C GLU A 187 -15.29 1.07 -2.47
N SER A 188 -16.54 0.83 -2.92
CA SER A 188 -17.71 0.85 -2.05
C SER A 188 -17.73 -0.27 -1.01
N LEU A 189 -17.00 -1.36 -1.24
CA LEU A 189 -16.93 -2.48 -0.28
C LEU A 189 -16.22 -2.10 1.03
N GLY A 190 -15.46 -1.00 1.05
CA GLY A 190 -14.73 -0.50 2.21
C GLY A 190 -15.34 0.77 2.85
N ASP A 191 -16.45 1.28 2.31
CA ASP A 191 -17.05 2.58 2.70
C ASP A 191 -17.58 2.60 4.15
N THR A 192 -17.72 1.43 4.78
CA THR A 192 -18.17 1.31 6.18
C THR A 192 -17.09 1.70 7.20
N CYS A 193 -15.84 1.86 6.77
CA CYS A 193 -14.73 2.26 7.62
C CYS A 193 -14.22 3.66 7.31
N TRP A 194 -13.80 4.39 8.35
CA TRP A 194 -13.11 5.67 8.22
C TRP A 194 -11.88 5.56 7.29
N SER A 195 -11.49 6.70 6.70
CA SER A 195 -10.38 6.85 5.74
C SER A 195 -9.10 6.06 6.07
N PRO A 196 -8.27 5.70 5.06
CA PRO A 196 -7.06 4.91 5.26
C PRO A 196 -6.19 5.42 6.43
N ARG A 197 -5.76 4.49 7.28
CA ARG A 197 -4.90 4.78 8.44
C ARG A 197 -3.43 4.70 8.04
N TYR A 198 -2.60 5.54 8.67
CA TYR A 198 -1.17 5.62 8.37
C TYR A 198 -0.33 5.51 9.64
N GLY A 199 0.78 4.78 9.56
CA GLY A 199 1.84 4.87 10.55
C GLY A 199 2.55 6.22 10.50
N SER A 200 3.32 6.54 11.55
CA SER A 200 4.20 7.71 11.53
C SER A 200 5.44 7.48 10.64
N THR A 201 5.79 6.22 10.37
CA THR A 201 6.94 5.80 9.57
C THR A 201 6.74 4.39 8.98
N PHE A 202 7.74 3.89 8.27
CA PHE A 202 7.84 2.51 7.79
C PHE A 202 9.16 1.92 8.27
N LYS A 203 9.14 0.70 8.81
CA LYS A 203 10.29 0.04 9.46
C LYS A 203 10.66 -1.32 8.88
N ALA A 204 9.69 -2.12 8.43
CA ALA A 204 9.90 -3.52 8.06
C ALA A 204 8.86 -4.06 7.09
N VAL A 205 9.18 -5.20 6.47
CA VAL A 205 8.28 -5.95 5.59
C VAL A 205 7.93 -7.28 6.24
N VAL A 206 6.64 -7.62 6.21
CA VAL A 206 6.14 -8.97 6.52
C VAL A 206 5.75 -9.64 5.20
N VAL A 207 6.40 -10.75 4.88
CA VAL A 207 6.17 -11.53 3.67
C VAL A 207 5.10 -12.58 3.94
N HIS A 208 4.12 -12.60 3.07
CA HIS A 208 2.92 -13.42 3.15
C HIS A 208 2.78 -14.32 1.94
N HIS A 209 1.92 -15.33 2.06
CA HIS A 209 1.24 -15.90 0.91
C HIS A 209 -0.28 -15.76 1.07
N THR A 210 -1.05 -15.93 0.01
CA THR A 210 -2.51 -15.94 0.14
C THR A 210 -3.07 -17.33 0.47
N ALA A 211 -2.21 -18.36 0.52
CA ALA A 211 -2.55 -19.78 0.72
C ALA A 211 -3.60 -20.38 -0.26
N GLY A 212 -4.04 -19.61 -1.26
CA GLY A 212 -5.03 -20.02 -2.26
C GLY A 212 -4.43 -20.83 -3.41
N SER A 213 -5.15 -20.92 -4.53
CA SER A 213 -4.71 -21.74 -5.66
C SER A 213 -3.50 -21.16 -6.39
N ASN A 214 -2.70 -22.05 -6.99
CA ASN A 214 -1.60 -21.70 -7.87
C ASN A 214 -1.98 -21.83 -9.37
N ASP A 215 -3.20 -22.26 -9.71
CA ASP A 215 -3.58 -22.69 -11.07
C ASP A 215 -4.33 -21.64 -11.92
N TYR A 216 -4.46 -20.41 -11.42
CA TYR A 216 -5.07 -19.31 -12.14
C TYR A 216 -4.18 -18.76 -13.26
N SER A 217 -4.81 -18.29 -14.33
CA SER A 217 -4.18 -17.66 -15.50
C SER A 217 -3.83 -16.19 -15.25
N ARG A 218 -3.01 -15.61 -16.14
CA ARG A 218 -2.61 -14.19 -16.02
C ARG A 218 -3.79 -13.24 -16.11
N SER A 219 -4.79 -13.55 -16.95
CA SER A 219 -6.01 -12.76 -17.10
C SER A 219 -6.93 -12.86 -15.88
N GLU A 220 -6.87 -13.97 -15.14
CA GLU A 220 -7.63 -14.15 -13.90
C GLU A 220 -7.01 -13.42 -12.70
N GLY A 221 -5.72 -13.06 -12.74
CA GLY A 221 -5.01 -12.39 -11.65
C GLY A 221 -5.80 -11.24 -10.98
N PRO A 222 -6.32 -10.25 -11.73
CA PRO A 222 -7.18 -9.20 -11.19
C PRO A 222 -8.45 -9.72 -10.51
N ALA A 223 -9.07 -10.77 -11.03
CA ALA A 223 -10.27 -11.38 -10.44
C ALA A 223 -9.96 -12.10 -9.12
N VAL A 224 -8.80 -12.75 -9.02
CA VAL A 224 -8.33 -13.31 -7.74
C VAL A 224 -8.16 -12.19 -6.69
N VAL A 225 -7.56 -11.06 -7.07
CA VAL A 225 -7.40 -9.91 -6.16
C VAL A 225 -8.75 -9.34 -5.72
N ARG A 226 -9.71 -9.18 -6.65
CA ARG A 226 -11.08 -8.75 -6.31
C ARG A 226 -11.79 -9.73 -5.37
N GLY A 227 -11.63 -11.03 -5.59
CA GLY A 227 -12.19 -12.06 -4.71
C GLY A 227 -11.63 -11.99 -3.29
N ILE A 228 -10.31 -11.84 -3.14
CA ILE A 228 -9.67 -11.65 -1.83
C ILE A 228 -10.17 -10.37 -1.15
N TYR A 229 -10.31 -9.28 -1.91
CA TYR A 229 -10.84 -8.03 -1.39
C TYR A 229 -12.27 -8.18 -0.89
N ALA A 230 -13.17 -8.77 -1.70
CA ALA A 230 -14.55 -9.05 -1.32
C ALA A 230 -14.65 -10.00 -0.12
N TYR A 231 -13.78 -11.01 -0.04
CA TYR A 231 -13.70 -11.89 1.12
C TYR A 231 -13.35 -11.12 2.40
N HIS A 232 -12.28 -10.33 2.37
CA HIS A 232 -11.84 -9.56 3.53
C HIS A 232 -12.93 -8.58 3.99
N THR A 233 -13.61 -7.89 3.07
CA THR A 233 -14.63 -6.89 3.45
C THR A 233 -15.97 -7.51 3.80
N LEU A 234 -16.56 -8.30 2.89
CA LEU A 234 -17.93 -8.77 3.01
C LEU A 234 -18.06 -10.03 3.88
N SER A 235 -17.05 -10.90 3.91
CA SER A 235 -17.08 -12.12 4.75
C SER A 235 -16.41 -11.92 6.10
N ARG A 236 -15.25 -11.25 6.13
CA ARG A 236 -14.48 -11.07 7.38
C ARG A 236 -14.78 -9.77 8.13
N GLY A 237 -15.50 -8.84 7.51
CA GLY A 237 -15.86 -7.55 8.10
C GLY A 237 -14.71 -6.55 8.16
N TRP A 238 -13.64 -6.75 7.39
CA TRP A 238 -12.51 -5.82 7.38
C TRP A 238 -12.82 -4.56 6.56
N CYS A 239 -12.10 -3.49 6.85
CA CYS A 239 -12.26 -2.23 6.13
C CYS A 239 -11.74 -2.25 4.69
N ASP A 240 -10.78 -3.13 4.39
CA ASP A 240 -10.17 -3.24 3.07
C ASP A 240 -9.41 -4.57 2.97
N ILE A 241 -8.83 -4.86 1.80
CA ILE A 241 -7.86 -5.94 1.64
C ILE A 241 -6.66 -5.73 2.60
N GLY A 242 -6.33 -6.74 3.41
CA GLY A 242 -5.37 -6.58 4.50
C GLY A 242 -3.91 -6.33 4.09
N TYR A 243 -3.51 -6.78 2.90
CA TYR A 243 -2.15 -6.62 2.40
C TYR A 243 -1.93 -5.27 1.73
N ASN A 244 -0.75 -4.67 1.89
CA ASN A 244 -0.40 -3.46 1.15
C ASN A 244 -0.13 -3.76 -0.34
N PHE A 245 0.50 -4.90 -0.63
CA PHE A 245 0.79 -5.36 -1.99
C PHE A 245 0.54 -6.84 -2.14
N LEU A 246 0.04 -7.23 -3.31
CA LEU A 246 -0.08 -8.62 -3.73
C LEU A 246 0.79 -8.87 -4.97
N ILE A 247 1.37 -10.07 -5.09
CA ILE A 247 2.21 -10.44 -6.23
C ILE A 247 1.75 -11.77 -6.80
N ASP A 248 1.37 -11.80 -8.07
CA ASP A 248 0.95 -13.05 -8.71
C ASP A 248 2.13 -13.97 -9.09
N ARG A 249 1.81 -15.22 -9.48
CA ARG A 249 2.76 -16.19 -10.02
C ARG A 249 3.50 -15.73 -11.29
N PHE A 250 3.06 -14.64 -11.90
CA PHE A 250 3.59 -14.07 -13.12
C PHE A 250 4.43 -12.80 -12.92
N GLY A 251 4.62 -12.37 -11.67
CA GLY A 251 5.41 -11.19 -11.29
C GLY A 251 4.66 -9.86 -11.37
N THR A 252 3.35 -9.86 -11.58
CA THR A 252 2.52 -8.65 -11.52
C THR A 252 2.37 -8.22 -10.06
N VAL A 253 2.65 -6.95 -9.76
CA VAL A 253 2.43 -6.38 -8.43
C VAL A 253 1.13 -5.59 -8.45
N TYR A 254 0.23 -5.90 -7.54
CA TYR A 254 -1.04 -5.19 -7.33
C TYR A 254 -0.97 -4.32 -6.09
N GLN A 255 -1.50 -3.11 -6.18
CA GLN A 255 -1.83 -2.31 -5.00
C GLN A 255 -2.97 -3.00 -4.25
N GLY A 256 -2.73 -3.37 -2.99
CA GLY A 256 -3.77 -3.85 -2.10
C GLY A 256 -4.44 -2.67 -1.38
N ARG A 257 -4.21 -2.54 -0.08
CA ARG A 257 -4.86 -1.56 0.80
C ARG A 257 -4.79 -0.12 0.27
N ALA A 258 -5.92 0.58 0.33
CA ALA A 258 -6.10 1.96 -0.09
C ALA A 258 -5.27 2.95 0.76
N GLY A 259 -5.09 4.17 0.27
CA GLY A 259 -4.27 5.21 0.94
C GLY A 259 -2.92 5.49 0.27
N GLY A 260 -2.56 4.73 -0.77
CA GLY A 260 -1.47 5.06 -1.70
C GLY A 260 -0.12 4.40 -1.39
N ASN A 261 0.55 3.97 -2.46
CA ASN A 261 1.71 3.07 -2.41
C ASN A 261 2.94 3.63 -1.67
N ARG A 262 3.11 4.95 -1.63
CA ARG A 262 4.28 5.60 -1.01
C ARG A 262 4.09 5.92 0.47
N LEU A 263 2.84 5.99 0.92
CA LEU A 263 2.52 6.31 2.30
C LEU A 263 2.71 5.06 3.19
N PRO A 264 2.94 5.23 4.50
CA PRO A 264 3.03 4.13 5.45
C PRO A 264 1.62 3.64 5.81
N VAL A 265 0.86 3.19 4.81
CA VAL A 265 -0.50 2.68 4.96
C VAL A 265 -0.49 1.50 5.93
N ARG A 266 -1.30 1.57 6.98
CA ARG A 266 -1.47 0.48 7.96
C ARG A 266 -2.22 -0.68 7.31
N GLY A 267 -1.65 -1.88 7.38
CA GLY A 267 -2.24 -3.14 6.92
C GLY A 267 -3.19 -3.79 7.93
N ALA A 268 -3.78 -4.92 7.56
CA ALA A 268 -4.57 -5.83 8.42
C ALA A 268 -4.07 -7.28 8.27
N HIS A 269 -2.75 -7.44 8.19
CA HIS A 269 -2.05 -8.65 7.79
C HIS A 269 -1.13 -9.22 8.89
N ALA A 270 -1.13 -8.68 10.11
CA ALA A 270 -0.25 -9.15 11.20
C ALA A 270 -0.66 -8.58 12.57
N GLY A 271 -1.96 -8.47 12.89
CA GLY A 271 -2.43 -8.01 14.20
C GLY A 271 -1.81 -6.68 14.67
N ASP A 272 -1.20 -6.65 15.85
CA ASP A 272 -0.55 -5.44 16.38
C ASP A 272 0.67 -4.98 15.56
N TYR A 273 1.29 -5.90 14.81
CA TYR A 273 2.43 -5.63 13.94
C TYR A 273 2.06 -5.02 12.58
N ASN A 274 0.78 -4.71 12.36
CA ASN A 274 0.29 -3.97 11.20
C ASN A 274 0.86 -2.54 11.10
N VAL A 275 1.23 -1.93 12.23
CA VAL A 275 1.72 -0.54 12.29
C VAL A 275 3.21 -0.49 11.93
N ASN A 276 3.57 0.46 11.05
CA ASN A 276 4.93 0.67 10.54
C ASN A 276 5.52 -0.50 9.73
N THR A 277 4.71 -1.50 9.36
CA THR A 277 5.13 -2.56 8.45
C THR A 277 4.49 -2.40 7.07
N THR A 278 4.98 -3.16 6.09
CA THR A 278 4.31 -3.34 4.81
C THR A 278 4.13 -4.83 4.58
N GLY A 279 2.88 -5.28 4.45
CA GLY A 279 2.54 -6.65 4.11
C GLY A 279 2.61 -6.86 2.60
N VAL A 280 3.45 -7.80 2.18
CA VAL A 280 3.57 -8.20 0.76
C VAL A 280 3.18 -9.67 0.64
N SER A 281 2.03 -9.94 0.04
CA SER A 281 1.51 -11.30 -0.12
C SER A 281 1.75 -11.84 -1.52
N VAL A 282 2.48 -12.95 -1.62
CA VAL A 282 2.57 -13.70 -2.88
C VAL A 282 1.33 -14.56 -3.05
N MET A 283 0.62 -14.40 -4.17
CA MET A 283 -0.63 -15.10 -4.42
C MET A 283 -0.37 -16.56 -4.75
N GLY A 284 -1.03 -17.45 -4.00
CA GLY A 284 -0.94 -18.90 -4.12
C GLY A 284 -0.53 -19.61 -2.84
N ASN A 285 -0.47 -20.94 -2.89
CA ASN A 285 -0.07 -21.78 -1.78
C ASN A 285 1.40 -22.22 -1.95
N PHE A 286 2.27 -21.55 -1.21
CA PHE A 286 3.71 -21.85 -1.18
C PHE A 286 4.14 -22.79 -0.06
N ASP A 287 3.17 -23.46 0.58
CA ASP A 287 3.50 -24.69 1.28
C ASP A 287 3.61 -25.86 0.30
N THR A 288 2.77 -25.91 -0.73
CA THR A 288 2.78 -27.00 -1.72
C THR A 288 3.65 -26.71 -2.94
N THR A 289 3.82 -25.44 -3.30
CA THR A 289 4.49 -25.03 -4.56
C THR A 289 5.67 -24.09 -4.31
N ARG A 290 6.72 -24.16 -5.15
CA ARG A 290 7.84 -23.20 -5.09
C ARG A 290 7.48 -21.89 -5.81
N PRO A 291 7.89 -20.71 -5.30
CA PRO A 291 7.65 -19.45 -5.98
C PRO A 291 8.40 -19.35 -7.30
N THR A 292 7.72 -18.87 -8.35
CA THR A 292 8.27 -18.74 -9.71
C THR A 292 9.37 -17.68 -9.76
N ARG A 293 10.22 -17.73 -10.80
CA ARG A 293 11.25 -16.69 -11.01
C ARG A 293 10.66 -15.28 -11.12
N PRO A 294 9.56 -15.04 -11.89
CA PRO A 294 8.89 -13.74 -11.91
C PRO A 294 8.42 -13.26 -10.54
N THR A 295 7.76 -14.12 -9.74
CA THR A 295 7.31 -13.78 -8.39
C THR A 295 8.47 -13.40 -7.48
N LYS A 296 9.55 -14.20 -7.48
CA LYS A 296 10.77 -13.91 -6.72
C LYS A 296 11.39 -12.55 -7.12
N HIS A 297 11.42 -12.24 -8.42
CA HIS A 297 11.97 -10.98 -8.91
C HIS A 297 11.13 -9.78 -8.49
N ALA A 298 9.80 -9.88 -8.62
CA ALA A 298 8.87 -8.84 -8.18
C ALA A 298 8.94 -8.60 -6.66
N LEU A 299 9.04 -9.68 -5.87
CA LEU A 299 9.17 -9.60 -4.41
C LEU A 299 10.47 -8.91 -3.98
N VAL A 300 11.60 -9.23 -4.62
CA VAL A 300 12.87 -8.50 -4.38
C VAL A 300 12.72 -7.01 -4.70
N ASN A 301 12.15 -6.67 -5.86
CA ASN A 301 12.07 -5.28 -6.31
C ASN A 301 11.15 -4.42 -5.43
N ILE A 302 9.97 -4.92 -5.05
CA ILE A 302 9.05 -4.16 -4.19
C ILE A 302 9.64 -3.94 -2.81
N ILE A 303 10.32 -4.93 -2.23
CA ILE A 303 10.96 -4.83 -0.91
C ILE A 303 12.17 -3.89 -0.97
N ALA A 304 13.02 -4.01 -2.00
CA ALA A 304 14.17 -3.12 -2.18
C ALA A 304 13.74 -1.65 -2.34
N TRP A 305 12.66 -1.39 -3.09
CA TRP A 305 12.07 -0.07 -3.19
C TRP A 305 11.57 0.45 -1.83
N ARG A 306 10.75 -0.32 -1.12
CA ARG A 306 10.19 0.11 0.18
C ARG A 306 11.31 0.41 1.19
N LEU A 307 12.28 -0.50 1.33
CA LEU A 307 13.38 -0.34 2.28
C LEU A 307 14.36 0.76 1.87
N GLY A 308 14.81 0.77 0.62
CA GLY A 308 15.85 1.70 0.19
C GLY A 308 15.37 3.15 0.12
N THR A 309 14.11 3.40 -0.29
CA THR A 309 13.56 4.76 -0.24
C THR A 309 13.33 5.26 1.19
N ALA A 310 13.27 4.36 2.17
CA ALA A 310 13.19 4.67 3.60
C ALA A 310 14.56 4.59 4.32
N TYR A 311 15.67 4.43 3.59
CA TYR A 311 17.03 4.35 4.12
C TYR A 311 17.24 3.18 5.10
N HIS A 312 16.60 2.05 4.82
CA HIS A 312 16.73 0.82 5.58
C HIS A 312 17.49 -0.24 4.78
N GLY A 313 18.44 -0.93 5.43
CA GLY A 313 19.10 -2.10 4.86
C GLY A 313 18.23 -3.35 4.93
N ALA A 314 18.54 -4.38 4.15
CA ALA A 314 17.77 -5.63 4.10
C ALA A 314 17.92 -6.49 5.37
N TYR A 315 19.04 -6.33 6.08
CA TYR A 315 19.41 -7.09 7.29
C TYR A 315 19.14 -6.33 8.59
N GLY A 316 19.34 -7.00 9.71
CA GLY A 316 19.16 -6.46 11.06
C GLY A 316 17.77 -6.72 11.63
N LYS A 317 17.63 -6.42 12.93
CA LYS A 317 16.36 -6.51 13.65
C LYS A 317 15.75 -5.13 13.85
N VAL A 318 14.42 -5.07 13.97
CA VAL A 318 13.66 -3.87 14.27
C VAL A 318 12.70 -4.16 15.42
N PHE A 319 12.47 -3.16 16.26
CA PHE A 319 11.42 -3.22 17.28
C PHE A 319 10.08 -2.81 16.65
N LEU A 320 9.10 -3.72 16.71
CA LEU A 320 7.73 -3.54 16.26
C LEU A 320 6.82 -3.81 17.45
N TYR A 321 5.99 -2.83 17.80
CA TYR A 321 5.15 -2.86 18.99
C TYR A 321 5.95 -3.19 20.26
N ASP A 322 5.95 -4.44 20.71
CA ASP A 322 6.57 -4.97 21.93
C ASP A 322 7.73 -5.94 21.67
N ALA A 323 8.00 -6.32 20.41
CA ALA A 323 8.93 -7.39 20.06
C ALA A 323 9.95 -7.02 18.96
N LYS A 324 11.06 -7.79 18.88
CA LYS A 324 12.14 -7.60 17.90
C LYS A 324 12.09 -8.66 16.80
N PHE A 325 11.90 -8.22 15.56
CA PHE A 325 11.86 -9.09 14.38
C PHE A 325 12.93 -8.74 13.37
N ARG A 326 13.21 -9.65 12.43
CA ARG A 326 14.07 -9.32 11.28
C ARG A 326 13.36 -8.27 10.43
N ARG A 327 14.13 -7.38 9.80
CA ARG A 327 13.53 -6.30 8.99
C ARG A 327 12.70 -6.82 7.80
N ILE A 328 13.10 -7.96 7.25
CA ILE A 328 12.28 -8.75 6.34
C ILE A 328 11.95 -10.03 7.10
N SER A 329 10.70 -10.22 7.47
CA SER A 329 10.20 -11.38 8.23
C SER A 329 9.13 -12.11 7.42
N GLY A 330 9.00 -13.42 7.60
CA GLY A 330 7.80 -14.15 7.16
C GLY A 330 6.67 -13.92 8.15
N HIS A 331 5.43 -14.12 7.74
CA HIS A 331 4.29 -13.98 8.66
C HIS A 331 4.42 -14.87 9.91
N ARG A 332 4.89 -16.12 9.76
CA ARG A 332 5.16 -17.03 10.88
C ARG A 332 6.24 -16.57 11.87
N ASP A 333 7.06 -15.57 11.51
CA ASP A 333 8.03 -15.00 12.44
C ASP A 333 7.35 -14.03 13.41
N VAL A 334 6.16 -13.51 13.08
CA VAL A 334 5.46 -12.45 13.83
C VAL A 334 4.11 -12.89 14.40
N MET A 335 3.50 -13.93 13.84
CA MET A 335 2.22 -14.51 14.28
C MET A 335 2.27 -16.03 14.22
N GLU A 336 1.36 -16.71 14.92
CA GLU A 336 1.19 -18.16 14.86
C GLU A 336 0.46 -18.56 13.57
N THR A 337 1.22 -19.04 12.58
CA THR A 337 0.69 -19.39 11.26
C THR A 337 1.69 -20.20 10.43
N ALA A 338 1.21 -20.95 9.44
CA ALA A 338 2.05 -21.56 8.41
C ALA A 338 2.50 -20.55 7.33
N CYS A 339 1.89 -19.37 7.23
CA CYS A 339 2.24 -18.34 6.23
C CYS A 339 3.71 -17.88 6.41
N PRO A 340 4.53 -17.68 5.35
CA PRO A 340 4.20 -17.65 3.91
C PRO A 340 4.34 -19.01 3.21
N GLY A 341 4.21 -20.12 3.91
CA GLY A 341 4.43 -21.47 3.41
C GLY A 341 5.91 -21.87 3.36
N ARG A 342 6.20 -23.17 3.44
CA ARG A 342 7.56 -23.70 3.61
C ARG A 342 8.55 -23.23 2.54
N TYR A 343 8.12 -23.10 1.28
CA TYR A 343 9.04 -22.77 0.20
C TYR A 343 9.42 -21.28 0.14
N VAL A 344 8.49 -20.37 0.46
CA VAL A 344 8.82 -18.94 0.59
C VAL A 344 9.59 -18.70 1.88
N TYR A 345 9.20 -19.35 2.98
CA TYR A 345 9.87 -19.21 4.26
C TYR A 345 11.34 -19.63 4.20
N ALA A 346 11.63 -20.81 3.64
CA ALA A 346 13.00 -21.30 3.44
C ALA A 346 13.82 -20.37 2.51
N TRP A 347 13.17 -19.57 1.68
CA TRP A 347 13.83 -18.64 0.77
C TRP A 347 14.11 -17.25 1.37
N LEU A 348 13.57 -16.93 2.56
CA LEU A 348 13.76 -15.62 3.21
C LEU A 348 15.23 -15.20 3.38
N PRO A 349 16.20 -16.08 3.74
CA PRO A 349 17.61 -15.71 3.77
C PRO A 349 18.13 -15.22 2.40
N THR A 350 17.84 -15.96 1.32
CA THR A 350 18.22 -15.57 -0.04
C THR A 350 17.48 -14.32 -0.50
N LEU A 351 16.22 -14.13 -0.10
CA LEU A 351 15.48 -12.90 -0.37
C LEU A 351 16.20 -11.68 0.23
N ARG A 352 16.59 -11.75 1.52
CA ARG A 352 17.35 -10.68 2.19
C ARG A 352 18.65 -10.37 1.44
N GLN A 353 19.41 -11.39 1.05
CA GLN A 353 20.63 -11.22 0.26
C GLN A 353 20.37 -10.54 -1.09
N ARG A 354 19.33 -10.96 -1.83
CA ARG A 354 19.00 -10.36 -3.13
C ARG A 354 18.50 -8.93 -3.00
N VAL A 355 17.74 -8.61 -1.96
CA VAL A 355 17.34 -7.23 -1.65
C VAL A 355 18.56 -6.40 -1.32
N ASP A 356 19.48 -6.89 -0.49
CA ASP A 356 20.72 -6.20 -0.14
C ASP A 356 21.58 -5.90 -1.36
N ASN A 357 21.82 -6.91 -2.21
CA ASN A 357 22.51 -6.76 -3.49
C ASN A 357 21.81 -5.73 -4.39
N ARG A 358 20.47 -5.66 -4.35
CA ARG A 358 19.68 -4.73 -5.15
C ARG A 358 19.79 -3.28 -4.64
N LEU A 359 19.92 -3.09 -3.32
CA LEU A 359 20.22 -1.80 -2.70
C LEU A 359 21.64 -1.35 -3.05
N GLY A 360 22.59 -2.31 -3.12
CA GLY A 360 23.93 -2.11 -3.67
C GLY A 360 24.73 -1.00 -2.99
N GLY A 361 24.43 -0.72 -1.71
CA GLY A 361 25.04 0.37 -0.94
C GLY A 361 24.78 1.78 -1.51
N TYR A 362 23.78 1.95 -2.39
CA TYR A 362 23.45 3.28 -2.90
C TYR A 362 23.01 4.19 -1.75
N GLU A 363 23.74 5.28 -1.57
CA GLU A 363 23.39 6.31 -0.59
C GLU A 363 23.12 7.63 -1.33
N SER A 364 21.92 8.18 -1.14
CA SER A 364 21.56 9.44 -1.78
C SER A 364 22.20 10.64 -1.07
N ARG A 365 22.19 11.82 -1.73
CA ARG A 365 22.60 13.08 -1.08
C ARG A 365 21.70 13.44 0.12
N ILE A 366 20.43 13.02 0.08
CA ILE A 366 19.47 13.26 1.16
C ILE A 366 19.75 12.30 2.30
N GLU A 367 19.95 11.02 1.99
CA GLU A 367 20.27 9.99 2.98
C GLU A 367 21.52 10.34 3.78
N ARG A 368 22.64 10.65 3.11
CA ARG A 368 23.88 11.08 3.76
C ARG A 368 23.65 12.21 4.75
N ALA A 369 22.93 13.23 4.31
CA ALA A 369 22.66 14.40 5.13
C ALA A 369 21.73 14.10 6.31
N TRP A 370 20.73 13.26 6.12
CA TRP A 370 19.83 12.83 7.18
C TRP A 370 20.55 11.96 8.21
N ARG A 371 21.42 11.04 7.78
CA ARG A 371 22.26 10.24 8.68
C ARG A 371 23.23 11.11 9.48
N ALA A 372 23.86 12.10 8.84
CA ALA A 372 24.74 13.07 9.51
C ALA A 372 24.02 13.95 10.55
N ASP A 373 22.71 14.16 10.40
CA ASP A 373 21.86 14.90 11.36
C ASP A 373 21.31 14.01 12.51
N GLY A 374 21.82 12.78 12.68
CA GLY A 374 21.35 11.84 13.71
C GLY A 374 20.22 10.91 13.25
N GLY A 375 19.88 10.90 11.96
CA GLY A 375 18.91 9.99 11.37
C GLY A 375 17.53 10.09 12.00
N ALA A 376 16.96 8.94 12.39
CA ALA A 376 15.61 8.89 12.96
C ALA A 376 15.50 9.57 14.34
N HIS A 377 16.62 9.80 15.03
CA HIS A 377 16.70 10.51 16.31
C HIS A 377 17.08 11.98 16.14
N GLY A 378 17.40 12.39 14.91
CA GLY A 378 17.69 13.77 14.54
C GLY A 378 16.46 14.66 14.49
N ARG A 379 16.67 15.94 14.16
CA ARG A 379 15.59 16.95 14.16
C ARG A 379 14.51 16.67 13.11
N LEU A 380 14.88 16.07 11.98
CA LEU A 380 13.91 15.63 10.97
C LEU A 380 13.12 14.40 11.40
N GLY A 381 13.63 13.58 12.32
CA GLY A 381 13.00 12.33 12.73
C GLY A 381 12.98 11.26 11.62
N PRO A 382 12.13 10.23 11.76
CA PRO A 382 12.09 9.09 10.83
C PRO A 382 11.50 9.47 9.47
N VAL A 383 11.84 8.70 8.44
CA VAL A 383 11.24 8.82 7.10
C VAL A 383 9.75 8.48 7.18
N ARG A 384 8.91 9.39 6.70
CA ARG A 384 7.45 9.19 6.58
C ARG A 384 7.07 8.79 5.17
N VAL A 385 7.62 9.47 4.16
CA VAL A 385 7.43 9.11 2.74
C VAL A 385 8.80 8.97 2.11
N GLY A 386 9.05 7.78 1.57
CA GLY A 386 10.34 7.42 1.00
C GLY A 386 10.79 8.36 -0.11
N GLU A 387 12.11 8.45 -0.25
CA GLU A 387 12.75 9.27 -1.29
C GLU A 387 12.19 8.95 -2.67
N ARG A 388 12.00 9.99 -3.48
CA ARG A 388 11.58 9.85 -4.87
C ARG A 388 12.20 10.92 -5.73
N GLY A 389 12.41 10.58 -6.99
CA GLY A 389 12.77 11.55 -8.02
C GLY A 389 11.52 12.24 -8.57
N GLU A 390 11.62 13.55 -8.77
CA GLU A 390 10.61 14.34 -9.47
C GLU A 390 11.30 15.47 -10.24
N ASN A 391 10.93 15.66 -11.51
CA ASN A 391 11.62 16.56 -12.43
C ASN A 391 13.12 16.25 -12.54
N ARG A 392 13.98 17.15 -12.04
CA ARG A 392 15.46 17.03 -12.05
C ARG A 392 16.06 16.97 -10.63
N GLY A 393 15.26 16.63 -9.64
CA GLY A 393 15.70 16.53 -8.25
C GLY A 393 15.07 15.35 -7.54
N ARG A 394 15.33 15.28 -6.23
CA ARG A 394 14.86 14.26 -5.30
C ARG A 394 14.38 14.89 -4.02
N HIS A 395 13.45 14.23 -3.35
CA HIS A 395 12.93 14.66 -2.07
C HIS A 395 12.42 13.52 -1.23
N THR A 396 12.50 13.72 0.08
CA THR A 396 12.04 12.78 1.11
C THR A 396 11.24 13.55 2.13
N ALA A 397 10.13 12.96 2.59
CA ALA A 397 9.36 13.52 3.69
C ALA A 397 9.63 12.75 4.98
N PHE A 398 9.87 13.49 6.05
CA PHE A 398 10.19 12.99 7.39
C PHE A 398 9.11 13.45 8.37
N GLY A 399 9.11 12.92 9.59
CA GLY A 399 8.18 13.35 10.64
C GLY A 399 8.32 14.82 11.03
N GLY A 400 9.52 15.39 10.93
CA GLY A 400 9.85 16.78 11.31
C GLY A 400 9.92 17.78 10.15
N GLY A 401 9.74 17.33 8.90
CA GLY A 401 9.86 18.19 7.73
C GLY A 401 10.22 17.45 6.46
N ARG A 402 10.91 18.13 5.54
CA ARG A 402 11.27 17.60 4.23
C ARG A 402 12.67 18.02 3.83
N MET A 403 13.36 17.14 3.11
CA MET A 403 14.64 17.47 2.48
C MET A 403 14.54 17.31 0.97
N TYR A 404 15.16 18.23 0.26
CA TYR A 404 15.17 18.33 -1.19
C TYR A 404 16.62 18.37 -1.67
N ALA A 405 16.92 17.68 -2.77
CA ALA A 405 18.21 17.71 -3.44
C ALA A 405 17.99 17.89 -4.95
N SER A 406 18.58 18.93 -5.51
CA SER A 406 18.54 19.25 -6.94
C SER A 406 19.92 19.73 -7.41
N LYS A 407 20.02 20.22 -8.66
CA LYS A 407 21.25 20.83 -9.17
C LYS A 407 21.63 22.11 -8.40
N GLU A 408 20.63 22.83 -7.89
CA GLU A 408 20.78 24.08 -7.14
C GLU A 408 21.33 23.87 -5.72
N GLY A 409 21.34 22.63 -5.22
CA GLY A 409 21.84 22.32 -3.89
C GLY A 409 20.98 21.31 -3.15
N ARG A 410 21.16 21.29 -1.83
CA ARG A 410 20.38 20.46 -0.91
C ARG A 410 19.80 21.37 0.16
N TYR A 411 18.50 21.30 0.37
CA TYR A 411 17.76 22.20 1.26
C TYR A 411 16.81 21.43 2.15
N THR A 412 16.70 21.86 3.40
CA THR A 412 15.84 21.27 4.43
C THR A 412 14.81 22.29 4.86
N LEU A 413 13.54 21.91 4.75
CA LEU A 413 12.41 22.69 5.23
C LEU A 413 11.76 21.92 6.38
N TYR A 414 11.94 22.41 7.60
CA TYR A 414 11.26 21.87 8.78
C TYR A 414 9.78 22.23 8.79
N HIS A 415 8.97 21.50 9.56
CA HIS A 415 7.57 21.86 9.78
C HIS A 415 7.44 23.30 10.28
N GLY A 416 6.47 23.99 9.70
CA GLY A 416 6.25 25.41 9.93
C GLY A 416 5.49 26.06 8.78
N PRO A 417 5.20 27.36 8.91
CA PRO A 417 4.28 28.07 8.01
C PRO A 417 4.80 28.15 6.57
N VAL A 418 6.12 28.16 6.37
CA VAL A 418 6.73 28.16 5.03
C VAL A 418 6.54 26.81 4.34
N LEU A 419 6.88 25.70 5.01
CA LEU A 419 6.70 24.37 4.44
C LEU A 419 5.23 24.06 4.19
N HIS A 420 4.33 24.45 5.10
CA HIS A 420 2.90 24.27 4.92
C HIS A 420 2.41 24.98 3.65
N ARG A 421 2.74 26.26 3.48
CA ARG A 421 2.36 27.02 2.28
C ARG A 421 2.95 26.43 1.00
N TYR A 422 4.21 25.98 1.04
CA TYR A 422 4.84 25.31 -0.10
C TYR A 422 4.15 23.99 -0.44
N THR A 423 3.71 23.22 0.57
CA THR A 423 2.95 21.98 0.40
C THR A 423 1.60 22.23 -0.27
N VAL A 424 0.84 23.20 0.23
CA VAL A 424 -0.46 23.60 -0.35
C VAL A 424 -0.32 24.11 -1.79
N ALA A 425 0.83 24.69 -2.15
CA ALA A 425 1.12 25.18 -3.49
C ALA A 425 1.60 24.10 -4.48
N GLY A 426 1.54 22.82 -4.11
CA GLY A 426 1.93 21.69 -4.97
C GLY A 426 3.41 21.31 -4.93
N GLU A 427 4.19 21.87 -4.00
CA GLU A 427 5.62 21.58 -3.81
C GLU A 427 6.47 21.64 -5.10
N THR A 428 7.22 20.57 -5.37
CA THR A 428 8.14 20.39 -6.49
C THR A 428 7.45 20.31 -7.84
N SER A 429 6.19 19.88 -7.86
CA SER A 429 5.33 19.86 -9.05
C SER A 429 4.58 21.18 -9.26
N GLY A 430 4.50 22.01 -8.23
CA GLY A 430 3.80 23.29 -8.24
C GLY A 430 4.62 24.43 -8.83
N MET A 431 4.02 25.63 -8.84
CA MET A 431 4.60 26.84 -9.45
C MET A 431 5.95 27.28 -8.88
N LEU A 432 6.28 26.88 -7.64
CA LEU A 432 7.53 27.25 -6.99
C LEU A 432 8.70 26.34 -7.38
N GLY A 433 8.45 25.11 -7.84
CA GLY A 433 9.49 24.13 -8.12
C GLY A 433 10.33 23.82 -6.87
N TYR A 434 11.59 23.41 -7.06
CA TYR A 434 12.50 23.03 -5.96
C TYR A 434 12.91 24.23 -5.07
N PRO A 435 13.16 24.01 -3.77
CA PRO A 435 13.77 25.03 -2.92
C PRO A 435 15.16 25.42 -3.41
N ALA A 436 15.51 26.69 -3.20
CA ALA A 436 16.81 27.29 -3.48
C ALA A 436 17.46 27.89 -2.21
N SER A 437 16.84 27.71 -1.05
CA SER A 437 17.41 27.99 0.26
C SER A 437 16.71 27.20 1.36
N ASN A 438 17.37 27.05 2.51
CA ASN A 438 16.68 26.74 3.76
C ASN A 438 15.78 27.92 4.18
N VAL A 439 14.86 27.68 5.13
CA VAL A 439 14.12 28.76 5.78
C VAL A 439 15.09 29.63 6.58
N ARG A 440 14.99 30.94 6.41
CA ARG A 440 15.78 31.94 7.15
C ARG A 440 14.88 32.90 7.89
N ARG A 441 15.37 33.46 9.00
CA ARG A 441 14.74 34.62 9.63
C ARG A 441 14.72 35.79 8.64
N SER A 442 13.64 36.54 8.67
CA SER A 442 13.38 37.76 7.92
C SER A 442 13.11 38.89 8.91
N ALA A 443 12.90 40.11 8.43
CA ALA A 443 12.55 41.26 9.27
C ALA A 443 11.37 40.97 10.20
N ARG A 444 11.33 41.64 11.36
CA ARG A 444 10.20 41.59 12.32
C ARG A 444 9.79 40.16 12.69
N ASP A 445 10.78 39.31 12.96
CA ASP A 445 10.62 37.88 13.28
C ASP A 445 9.86 37.04 12.24
N GLY A 446 9.76 37.54 11.01
CA GLY A 446 9.21 36.76 9.92
C GLY A 446 10.16 35.68 9.44
N LEU A 447 9.68 34.84 8.53
CA LEU A 447 10.45 33.79 7.88
C LEU A 447 10.40 33.98 6.37
N SER A 448 11.45 33.52 5.69
CA SER A 448 11.45 33.44 4.24
C SER A 448 12.22 32.24 3.72
N ALA A 449 11.83 31.75 2.55
CA ALA A 449 12.61 30.78 1.78
C ALA A 449 12.51 31.08 0.28
N ARG A 450 13.60 30.81 -0.43
CA ARG A 450 13.69 30.93 -1.89
C ARG A 450 13.41 29.59 -2.54
N PHE A 451 12.79 29.65 -3.71
CA PHE A 451 12.48 28.53 -4.58
C PHE A 451 12.84 28.92 -6.02
N ALA A 452 12.96 27.94 -6.90
CA ALA A 452 13.25 28.20 -8.32
C ALA A 452 12.22 29.15 -8.96
N GLY A 453 10.94 29.00 -8.62
CA GLY A 453 9.82 29.79 -9.14
C GLY A 453 9.36 30.96 -8.26
N GLY A 454 10.11 31.35 -7.22
CA GLY A 454 9.76 32.52 -6.41
C GLY A 454 10.23 32.46 -4.96
N ARG A 455 9.46 33.11 -4.08
CA ARG A 455 9.74 33.14 -2.63
C ARG A 455 8.46 32.96 -1.81
N VAL A 456 8.60 32.27 -0.69
CA VAL A 456 7.59 32.24 0.37
C VAL A 456 8.06 33.15 1.49
N TYR A 457 7.18 34.03 1.93
CA TYR A 457 7.35 34.86 3.13
C TYR A 457 6.29 34.49 4.16
N PHE A 458 6.63 34.56 5.44
CA PHE A 458 5.69 34.43 6.54
C PHE A 458 5.94 35.54 7.56
N SER A 459 4.86 36.13 8.07
CA SER A 459 4.86 36.89 9.32
C SER A 459 3.62 36.51 10.12
N ARG A 460 3.62 36.76 11.43
CA ARG A 460 2.42 36.54 12.26
C ARG A 460 1.23 37.38 11.78
N ALA A 461 1.48 38.60 11.30
CA ALA A 461 0.43 39.53 10.86
C ALA A 461 -0.20 39.16 9.51
N THR A 462 0.58 38.64 8.56
CA THR A 462 0.11 38.44 7.17
C THR A 462 -0.08 36.98 6.77
N GLY A 463 0.36 36.04 7.63
CA GLY A 463 0.46 34.63 7.31
C GLY A 463 1.52 34.36 6.22
N SER A 464 1.50 33.14 5.67
CA SER A 464 2.41 32.79 4.57
C SER A 464 1.89 33.30 3.24
N ARG A 465 2.73 33.97 2.44
CA ARG A 465 2.40 34.43 1.08
C ARG A 465 3.48 34.04 0.08
N ILE A 466 3.04 33.75 -1.13
CA ILE A 466 3.90 33.43 -2.27
C ILE A 466 4.01 34.66 -3.14
N LEU A 467 5.26 35.07 -3.41
CA LEU A 467 5.58 35.97 -4.50
C LEU A 467 6.28 35.15 -5.58
N ARG A 468 5.60 34.97 -6.73
CA ARG A 468 6.15 34.26 -7.89
C ARG A 468 7.32 35.05 -8.50
N SER A 469 8.27 34.36 -9.10
CA SER A 469 9.31 35.00 -9.91
C SER A 469 8.70 35.88 -11.00
N GLY A 470 9.29 37.06 -11.22
CA GLY A 470 8.81 38.07 -12.15
C GLY A 470 8.95 39.49 -11.60
N ALA A 471 8.54 40.46 -12.41
CA ALA A 471 8.79 41.89 -12.19
C ALA A 471 8.33 42.41 -10.81
N VAL A 472 7.18 41.94 -10.31
CA VAL A 472 6.67 42.33 -8.97
C VAL A 472 7.63 41.89 -7.85
N LEU A 473 8.11 40.64 -7.88
CA LEU A 473 9.04 40.14 -6.89
C LEU A 473 10.41 40.84 -7.01
N GLU A 474 10.90 41.03 -8.22
CA GLU A 474 12.17 41.73 -8.47
C GLU A 474 12.12 43.16 -7.95
N ARG A 475 11.06 43.90 -8.27
CA ARG A 475 10.83 45.25 -7.75
C ARG A 475 10.73 45.26 -6.23
N TYR A 476 9.99 44.32 -5.65
CA TYR A 476 9.86 44.20 -4.19
C TYR A 476 11.22 44.02 -3.51
N LEU A 477 12.06 43.12 -4.02
CA LEU A 477 13.41 42.91 -3.53
C LEU A 477 14.27 44.17 -3.66
N GLY A 478 14.16 44.90 -4.78
CA GLY A 478 14.82 46.19 -4.99
C GLY A 478 14.40 47.29 -4.00
N THR A 479 13.21 47.18 -3.39
CA THR A 479 12.75 48.10 -2.32
C THR A 479 13.19 47.69 -0.91
N GLY A 480 14.06 46.68 -0.77
CA GLY A 480 14.49 46.12 0.52
C GLY A 480 13.65 44.93 1.00
N GLY A 481 12.73 44.42 0.18
CA GLY A 481 11.87 43.28 0.50
C GLY A 481 11.09 43.47 1.80
N ALA A 482 11.02 42.42 2.62
CA ALA A 482 10.26 42.42 3.87
C ALA A 482 10.81 43.35 4.95
N ALA A 483 12.11 43.68 4.88
CA ALA A 483 12.75 44.69 5.72
C ALA A 483 12.51 46.11 5.20
N GLY A 484 12.10 46.24 3.93
CA GLY A 484 11.84 47.50 3.27
C GLY A 484 10.56 48.18 3.76
N ARG A 485 10.37 49.40 3.26
CA ARG A 485 9.27 50.27 3.68
C ARG A 485 7.87 49.74 3.29
N LEU A 486 7.77 48.76 2.39
CA LEU A 486 6.50 48.08 2.06
C LEU A 486 6.09 47.01 3.08
N GLY A 487 7.04 46.45 3.83
CA GLY A 487 6.80 45.34 4.75
C GLY A 487 6.49 44.01 4.06
N PHE A 488 5.84 43.10 4.77
CA PHE A 488 5.51 41.77 4.26
C PHE A 488 4.39 41.80 3.20
N PRO A 489 4.37 40.85 2.25
CA PRO A 489 3.22 40.66 1.37
C PRO A 489 1.95 40.32 2.16
N VAL A 490 0.82 40.86 1.73
CA VAL A 490 -0.54 40.55 2.24
C VAL A 490 -1.38 39.78 1.21
N THR A 491 -1.09 39.92 -0.08
CA THR A 491 -1.69 39.11 -1.16
C THR A 491 -0.64 38.28 -1.88
N PRO A 492 -1.02 37.20 -2.57
CA PRO A 492 -0.17 36.66 -3.64
C PRO A 492 -0.04 37.67 -4.79
N VAL A 493 0.84 37.38 -5.75
CA VAL A 493 0.80 38.05 -7.07
C VAL A 493 -0.43 37.58 -7.82
N TYR A 494 -1.34 38.49 -8.15
CA TYR A 494 -2.55 38.21 -8.92
C TYR A 494 -2.55 39.03 -10.22
N ASP A 495 -3.25 38.54 -11.23
CA ASP A 495 -3.32 39.20 -12.53
C ASP A 495 -4.33 40.36 -12.49
N THR A 496 -4.04 41.42 -13.24
CA THR A 496 -4.91 42.58 -13.46
C THR A 496 -5.13 42.76 -14.96
N THR A 497 -6.13 43.54 -15.36
CA THR A 497 -6.44 43.81 -16.78
C THR A 497 -5.22 44.27 -17.58
N GLY A 498 -4.33 45.06 -16.95
CA GLY A 498 -3.12 45.61 -17.58
C GLY A 498 -1.81 44.89 -17.22
N GLY A 499 -1.82 43.84 -16.38
CA GLY A 499 -0.61 43.16 -15.96
C GLY A 499 -0.77 42.34 -14.68
N SER A 500 -0.03 42.66 -13.62
CA SER A 500 -0.11 41.92 -12.35
C SER A 500 0.18 42.80 -11.15
N ARG A 501 -0.33 42.44 -9.97
CA ARG A 501 -0.19 43.23 -8.75
C ARG A 501 0.01 42.34 -7.52
N ALA A 502 0.70 42.87 -6.53
CA ALA A 502 0.72 42.31 -5.17
C ALA A 502 0.61 43.42 -4.12
N GLY A 503 -0.19 43.17 -3.10
CA GLY A 503 -0.31 44.02 -1.92
C GLY A 503 0.72 43.66 -0.84
N PHE A 504 1.17 44.68 -0.13
CA PHE A 504 2.09 44.62 1.01
C PHE A 504 1.49 45.41 2.18
N GLN A 505 2.03 45.23 3.38
CA GLN A 505 1.53 45.89 4.60
C GLN A 505 1.37 47.42 4.45
N SER A 506 2.29 48.07 3.75
CA SER A 506 2.32 49.54 3.60
C SER A 506 2.21 49.99 2.15
N GLY A 507 1.53 49.23 1.29
CA GLY A 507 1.39 49.60 -0.13
C GLY A 507 1.10 48.45 -1.08
N TYR A 508 1.36 48.66 -2.37
CA TYR A 508 1.29 47.64 -3.41
C TYR A 508 2.34 47.89 -4.49
N ILE A 509 2.66 46.84 -5.23
CA ILE A 509 3.46 46.91 -6.45
C ILE A 509 2.59 46.42 -7.60
N GLU A 510 2.54 47.19 -8.67
CA GLU A 510 1.86 46.85 -9.91
C GLU A 510 2.88 46.77 -11.05
N TYR A 511 2.76 45.74 -11.88
CA TYR A 511 3.48 45.56 -13.12
C TYR A 511 2.52 45.80 -14.29
N ASN A 512 2.89 46.68 -15.21
CA ASN A 512 2.16 46.93 -16.44
C ASN A 512 2.81 46.15 -17.59
N ARG A 513 2.02 45.28 -18.23
CA ARG A 513 2.49 44.38 -19.28
C ARG A 513 2.84 45.11 -20.58
N ALA A 514 2.13 46.18 -20.92
CA ALA A 514 2.34 46.94 -22.15
C ALA A 514 3.64 47.76 -22.12
N THR A 515 3.98 48.30 -20.95
CA THR A 515 5.17 49.17 -20.78
C THR A 515 6.37 48.44 -20.16
N HIS A 516 6.18 47.22 -19.68
CA HIS A 516 7.15 46.46 -18.89
C HIS A 516 7.64 47.17 -17.62
N LYS A 517 6.89 48.16 -17.10
CA LYS A 517 7.27 48.95 -15.91
C LYS A 517 6.56 48.46 -14.66
N THR A 518 7.24 48.63 -13.52
CA THR A 518 6.67 48.41 -12.19
C THR A 518 6.51 49.72 -11.42
N THR A 519 5.34 49.95 -10.85
CA THR A 519 5.03 51.10 -10.00
C THR A 519 4.89 50.65 -8.54
N VAL A 520 5.45 51.42 -7.61
CA VAL A 520 5.33 51.20 -6.17
C VAL A 520 4.43 52.29 -5.60
N THR A 521 3.30 51.89 -5.02
CA THR A 521 2.39 52.83 -4.35
C THR A 521 2.36 52.52 -2.87
N ARG A 522 2.49 53.54 -2.02
CA ARG A 522 2.48 53.40 -0.56
C ARG A 522 1.14 53.86 0.02
N ARG A 523 0.82 53.33 1.18
CA ARG A 523 -0.32 53.76 2.00
C ARG A 523 0.15 54.65 3.13
#